data_AF-A0A2D8UJY7-F1
#
_entry.id   AF-A0A2D8UJY7-F1
#
_cell.length_a   1.000
_cell.length_b   1.000
_cell.length_c   1.000
_cell.angle_alpha   90.00
_cell.angle_beta   90.00
_cell.angle_gamma   90.00
#
_symmetry.space_group_name_H-M   'P 1'
#
loop_
_entity.id
_entity.type
_entity.pdbx_description
1 polymer ?
#
loop_
_entity_poly.entity_id
_entity_poly.type
_entity_poly.pdbx_seq_one_letter_code
_entity_poly.pdbx_strand_id
1 'polypeptide(L)'
;MKKFFFSLLFVAFVVGCSDDSSEDNSSTDNFDRQAMLVNWADNLIIPSYTSFQGEVEVLKNASETFTENPTQEHLEALRAVYQEAYLAFQHVSMYEIGPAETVNYRGFINTYPTDAEGIENTIASDSYNLELPSNRNIQGFPALDYLLYGLAESDAELLAVYSTNPNADAYKNYLTNVSQRILDLTGAVLTEWNNNYRDTFVNNTSSSNTGSVDRFTNDFIIYYEKYLRSGKVGIPAGAFSGTVQPTKVESYYHPSFSKELLKEALLATQNFFNGQSAGNSTNGASFKTYLDYLDSMKDGEQLSSLINDRFENSFQKINELDASLLQQIETDNNKMLETFDALQSNVILLKIDMLQALSISVDYVDSDGD
;
A
#
# COMPACT_ATOMS: atom_id res chain seq x y z
N MET A 1 11.66 -76.36 25.81
CA MET A 1 11.36 -75.02 25.27
C MET A 1 12.66 -74.43 24.75
N LYS A 2 12.81 -74.39 23.42
CA LYS A 2 14.05 -74.12 22.70
C LYS A 2 14.27 -72.60 22.59
N LYS A 3 15.43 -72.11 23.04
CA LYS A 3 15.86 -70.71 22.88
C LYS A 3 16.62 -70.59 21.55
N PHE A 4 16.07 -69.89 20.58
CA PHE A 4 16.75 -69.50 19.36
C PHE A 4 17.37 -68.11 19.56
N PHE A 5 18.69 -68.04 19.58
CA PHE A 5 19.44 -66.79 19.48
C PHE A 5 19.66 -66.51 17.99
N PHE A 6 19.04 -65.45 17.49
CA PHE A 6 19.26 -64.95 16.13
C PHE A 6 20.37 -63.90 16.19
N SER A 7 21.56 -64.26 15.70
CA SER A 7 22.70 -63.35 15.58
C SER A 7 22.59 -62.62 14.24
N LEU A 8 22.30 -61.32 14.28
CA LEU A 8 22.19 -60.47 13.10
C LEU A 8 23.59 -59.96 12.70
N LEU A 9 24.09 -60.44 11.57
CA LEU A 9 25.36 -60.05 10.97
C LEU A 9 25.19 -58.67 10.29
N PHE A 10 25.78 -57.63 10.87
CA PHE A 10 25.79 -56.28 10.28
C PHE A 10 26.97 -56.17 9.30
N VAL A 11 26.68 -56.20 8.00
CA VAL A 11 27.67 -55.99 6.93
C VAL A 11 27.77 -54.48 6.67
N ALA A 12 28.96 -53.93 6.91
CA ALA A 12 29.30 -52.56 6.57
C ALA A 12 29.48 -52.42 5.04
N PHE A 13 28.68 -51.57 4.42
CA PHE A 13 28.95 -51.03 3.09
C PHE A 13 29.68 -49.70 3.25
N VAL A 14 30.97 -49.69 2.93
CA VAL A 14 31.73 -48.47 2.68
C VAL A 14 31.52 -48.11 1.21
N VAL A 15 30.65 -47.14 0.95
CA VAL A 15 30.57 -46.48 -0.35
C VAL A 15 31.38 -45.20 -0.22
N GLY A 16 32.56 -45.20 -0.84
CA GLY A 16 33.30 -43.97 -1.12
C GLY A 16 32.66 -43.28 -2.32
N CYS A 17 32.10 -42.10 -2.11
CA CYS A 17 31.92 -41.13 -3.18
C CYS A 17 33.10 -40.17 -3.14
N SER A 18 33.72 -40.02 -4.30
CA SER A 18 34.72 -39.01 -4.61
C SER A 18 34.17 -37.62 -4.31
N ASP A 19 35.00 -36.78 -3.71
CA ASP A 19 34.82 -35.34 -3.67
C ASP A 19 34.80 -34.82 -5.12
N ASP A 20 33.61 -34.74 -5.72
CA ASP A 20 33.33 -33.74 -6.74
C ASP A 20 32.99 -32.47 -5.96
N SER A 21 34.03 -31.67 -5.71
CA SER A 21 33.87 -30.27 -5.36
C SER A 21 33.18 -29.58 -6.53
N SER A 22 31.86 -29.53 -6.51
CA SER A 22 31.08 -28.61 -7.31
C SER A 22 31.63 -27.22 -7.03
N GLU A 23 32.30 -26.64 -8.04
CA GLU A 23 32.65 -25.23 -8.05
C GLU A 23 31.36 -24.45 -7.81
N ASP A 24 31.26 -23.94 -6.60
CA ASP A 24 30.23 -23.01 -6.16
C ASP A 24 30.48 -21.73 -6.97
N ASN A 25 29.85 -21.65 -8.16
CA ASN A 25 29.69 -20.40 -8.90
C ASN A 25 28.74 -19.50 -8.10
N SER A 26 29.17 -19.12 -6.90
CA SER A 26 28.68 -17.92 -6.25
C SER A 26 29.17 -16.77 -7.12
N SER A 27 28.38 -16.41 -8.14
CA SER A 27 28.45 -15.07 -8.70
C SER A 27 28.30 -14.14 -7.51
N THR A 28 29.41 -13.55 -7.07
CA THR A 28 29.38 -12.64 -5.93
C THR A 28 28.55 -11.46 -6.40
N ASP A 29 27.35 -11.34 -5.86
CA ASP A 29 26.46 -10.24 -6.16
C ASP A 29 27.12 -8.94 -5.68
N ASN A 30 27.75 -8.26 -6.63
CA ASN A 30 28.44 -6.99 -6.43
C ASN A 30 27.56 -5.79 -6.80
N PHE A 31 26.23 -5.97 -6.86
CA PHE A 31 25.33 -4.85 -7.07
C PHE A 31 25.46 -3.83 -5.94
N ASP A 32 25.49 -2.54 -6.29
CA ASP A 32 25.60 -1.46 -5.30
C ASP A 32 24.23 -1.21 -4.64
N ARG A 33 23.91 -2.08 -3.67
CA ARG A 33 22.71 -1.96 -2.84
C ARG A 33 22.65 -0.64 -2.09
N GLN A 34 23.79 -0.07 -1.71
CA GLN A 34 23.82 1.23 -1.01
C GLN A 34 23.36 2.35 -1.94
N ALA A 35 23.88 2.41 -3.17
CA ALA A 35 23.44 3.38 -4.16
C ALA A 35 21.93 3.26 -4.49
N MET A 36 21.41 2.03 -4.55
CA MET A 36 19.97 1.80 -4.70
C MET A 36 19.17 2.33 -3.51
N LEU A 37 19.57 2.01 -2.28
CA LEU A 37 18.90 2.51 -1.08
C LEU A 37 18.96 4.04 -0.97
N VAL A 38 20.08 4.65 -1.36
CA VAL A 38 20.22 6.12 -1.46
C VAL A 38 19.22 6.68 -2.47
N ASN A 39 19.10 6.07 -3.65
CA ASN A 39 18.10 6.49 -4.63
C ASN A 39 16.67 6.35 -4.10
N TRP A 40 16.36 5.23 -3.43
CA TRP A 40 15.04 5.02 -2.82
C TRP A 40 14.73 6.08 -1.76
N ALA A 41 15.66 6.35 -0.85
CA ALA A 41 15.45 7.34 0.20
C ALA A 41 15.32 8.76 -0.36
N ASP A 42 16.31 9.20 -1.13
CA ASP A 42 16.49 10.62 -1.45
C ASP A 42 15.65 11.07 -2.65
N ASN A 43 15.36 10.17 -3.60
CA ASN A 43 14.67 10.52 -4.84
C ASN A 43 13.24 9.97 -4.93
N LEU A 44 12.86 9.00 -4.09
CA LEU A 44 11.52 8.40 -4.09
C LEU A 44 10.78 8.65 -2.78
N ILE A 45 11.24 8.09 -1.67
CA ILE A 45 10.49 8.05 -0.41
C ILE A 45 10.35 9.46 0.21
N ILE A 46 11.46 10.16 0.46
CA ILE A 46 11.43 11.49 1.09
C ILE A 46 10.68 12.51 0.22
N PRO A 47 10.92 12.60 -1.11
CA PRO A 47 10.14 13.49 -1.96
C PRO A 47 8.65 13.18 -1.97
N SER A 48 8.25 11.90 -2.02
CA SER A 48 6.82 11.52 -1.98
C SER A 48 6.17 11.92 -0.66
N TYR A 49 6.82 11.69 0.50
CA TYR A 49 6.31 12.17 1.78
C TYR A 49 6.28 13.69 1.87
N THR A 50 7.25 14.39 1.29
CA THR A 50 7.28 15.86 1.26
C THR A 50 6.12 16.42 0.42
N SER A 51 5.88 15.83 -0.76
CA SER A 51 4.74 16.20 -1.61
C SER A 51 3.43 15.93 -0.89
N PHE A 52 3.27 14.75 -0.31
CA PHE A 52 2.06 14.37 0.42
C PHE A 52 1.80 15.28 1.64
N GLN A 53 2.84 15.64 2.41
CA GLN A 53 2.73 16.59 3.51
C GLN A 53 2.15 17.94 3.04
N GLY A 54 2.60 18.44 1.88
CA GLY A 54 2.08 19.67 1.29
C GLY A 54 0.60 19.58 0.93
N GLU A 55 0.18 18.48 0.28
CA GLU A 55 -1.23 18.27 -0.06
C GLU A 55 -2.12 18.15 1.19
N VAL A 56 -1.63 17.50 2.25
CA VAL A 56 -2.37 17.39 3.52
C VAL A 56 -2.44 18.73 4.26
N GLU A 57 -1.43 19.59 4.15
CA GLU A 57 -1.49 20.96 4.69
C GLU A 57 -2.57 21.79 3.96
N VAL A 58 -2.65 21.66 2.64
CA VAL A 58 -3.72 22.27 1.84
C VAL A 58 -5.10 21.72 2.23
N LEU A 59 -5.24 20.40 2.39
CA LEU A 59 -6.46 19.74 2.85
C LEU A 59 -6.91 20.25 4.24
N LYS A 60 -5.98 20.37 5.18
CA LYS A 60 -6.25 20.90 6.53
C LYS A 60 -6.75 22.34 6.45
N ASN A 61 -6.09 23.20 5.67
CA ASN A 61 -6.48 24.61 5.53
C ASN A 61 -7.85 24.77 4.85
N ALA A 62 -8.16 23.94 3.85
CA ALA A 62 -9.48 23.91 3.22
C ALA A 62 -10.56 23.40 4.19
N SER A 63 -10.21 22.45 5.06
CA SER A 63 -11.12 21.95 6.10
C SER A 63 -11.50 23.07 7.07
N GLU A 64 -10.52 23.87 7.53
CA GLU A 64 -10.77 25.04 8.39
C GLU A 64 -11.61 26.10 7.67
N THR A 65 -11.28 26.40 6.41
CA THR A 65 -12.03 27.38 5.60
C THR A 65 -13.50 26.98 5.45
N PHE A 66 -13.77 25.70 5.18
CA PHE A 66 -15.12 25.18 5.08
C PHE A 66 -15.86 25.21 6.43
N THR A 67 -15.21 24.81 7.53
CA THR A 67 -15.88 24.76 8.84
C THR A 67 -16.16 26.16 9.41
N GLU A 68 -15.32 27.15 9.13
CA GLU A 68 -15.57 28.56 9.47
C GLU A 68 -16.76 29.13 8.68
N ASN A 69 -16.89 28.79 7.41
CA ASN A 69 -17.97 29.27 6.54
C ASN A 69 -18.50 28.16 5.60
N PRO A 70 -19.44 27.32 6.05
CA PRO A 70 -19.96 26.20 5.27
C PRO A 70 -20.83 26.70 4.11
N THR A 71 -20.22 26.86 2.94
CA THR A 71 -20.88 27.26 1.69
C THR A 71 -20.64 26.21 0.62
N GLN A 72 -21.45 26.22 -0.44
CA GLN A 72 -21.25 25.32 -1.60
C GLN A 72 -19.84 25.47 -2.19
N GLU A 73 -19.37 26.71 -2.36
CA GLU A 73 -18.04 27.01 -2.91
C GLU A 73 -16.92 26.41 -2.05
N HIS A 74 -17.00 26.56 -0.72
CA HIS A 74 -16.00 26.00 0.17
C HIS A 74 -16.07 24.47 0.28
N LEU A 75 -17.27 23.88 0.19
CA LEU A 75 -17.44 22.42 0.13
C LEU A 75 -16.79 21.84 -1.13
N GLU A 76 -17.04 22.44 -2.29
CA GLU A 76 -16.45 22.02 -3.56
C GLU A 76 -14.93 22.17 -3.55
N ALA A 77 -14.41 23.28 -3.01
CA ALA A 77 -12.97 23.47 -2.83
C ALA A 77 -12.33 22.42 -1.91
N LEU A 78 -12.98 22.11 -0.78
CA LEU A 78 -12.52 21.07 0.15
C LEU A 78 -12.52 19.69 -0.50
N ARG A 79 -13.59 19.33 -1.23
CA ARG A 79 -13.69 18.06 -1.94
C ARG A 79 -12.60 17.89 -3.01
N ALA A 80 -12.28 18.96 -3.74
CA ALA A 80 -11.20 18.93 -4.73
C ALA A 80 -9.84 18.63 -4.07
N VAL A 81 -9.46 19.36 -3.02
CA VAL A 81 -8.16 19.14 -2.35
C VAL A 81 -8.13 17.82 -1.56
N TYR A 82 -9.27 17.31 -1.11
CA TYR A 82 -9.39 15.97 -0.54
C TYR A 82 -9.00 14.89 -1.56
N GLN A 83 -9.49 15.00 -2.80
CA GLN A 83 -9.16 14.05 -3.86
C GLN A 83 -7.66 14.10 -4.21
N GLU A 84 -7.09 15.30 -4.39
CA GLU A 84 -5.65 15.47 -4.66
C GLU A 84 -4.77 14.88 -3.55
N ALA A 85 -5.10 15.17 -2.28
CA ALA A 85 -4.38 14.60 -1.14
C ALA A 85 -4.51 13.07 -1.09
N TYR A 86 -5.68 12.51 -1.40
CA TYR A 86 -5.88 11.05 -1.36
C TYR A 86 -5.17 10.33 -2.52
N LEU A 87 -5.02 10.98 -3.69
CA LEU A 87 -4.16 10.50 -4.77
C LEU A 87 -2.68 10.55 -4.37
N ALA A 88 -2.23 11.67 -3.79
CA ALA A 88 -0.86 11.80 -3.28
C ALA A 88 -0.54 10.76 -2.20
N PHE A 89 -1.52 10.38 -1.36
CA PHE A 89 -1.36 9.29 -0.40
C PHE A 89 -1.01 7.96 -1.06
N GLN A 90 -1.53 7.67 -2.26
CA GLN A 90 -1.23 6.41 -2.96
C GLN A 90 0.27 6.26 -3.26
N HIS A 91 1.01 7.37 -3.37
CA HIS A 91 2.46 7.38 -3.59
C HIS A 91 3.31 7.12 -2.34
N VAL A 92 2.72 7.24 -1.15
CA VAL A 92 3.43 6.97 0.11
C VAL A 92 2.92 5.71 0.82
N SER A 93 1.74 5.22 0.44
CA SER A 93 1.07 4.10 1.10
C SER A 93 1.86 2.78 1.08
N MET A 94 2.83 2.62 0.17
CA MET A 94 3.69 1.43 0.10
C MET A 94 4.92 1.52 1.02
N TYR A 95 5.22 2.69 1.59
CA TYR A 95 6.42 2.94 2.40
C TYR A 95 6.19 2.68 3.89
N GLU A 96 5.58 1.52 4.21
CA GLU A 96 5.29 1.10 5.59
C GLU A 96 6.54 0.49 6.25
N ILE A 97 7.66 1.23 6.25
CA ILE A 97 8.94 0.80 6.82
C ILE A 97 9.43 1.81 7.87
N GLY A 98 10.05 1.31 8.95
CA GLY A 98 10.73 2.16 9.92
C GLY A 98 9.79 3.11 10.67
N PRO A 99 9.87 4.44 10.47
CA PRO A 99 8.99 5.40 11.15
C PRO A 99 7.51 5.12 10.87
N ALA A 100 7.16 4.81 9.62
CA ALA A 100 5.78 4.53 9.22
C ALA A 100 5.27 3.23 9.87
N GLU A 101 6.08 2.17 9.82
CA GLU A 101 5.82 0.89 10.48
C GLU A 101 5.62 1.05 12.01
N THR A 102 6.50 1.82 12.65
CA THR A 102 6.50 2.05 14.11
C THR A 102 5.18 2.64 14.61
N VAL A 103 4.57 3.52 13.81
CA VAL A 103 3.31 4.19 14.15
C VAL A 103 2.09 3.53 13.49
N ASN A 104 2.27 2.47 12.70
CA ASN A 104 1.22 1.86 11.88
C ASN A 104 0.51 2.89 10.98
N TYR A 105 1.32 3.65 10.25
CA TYR A 105 0.95 4.85 9.55
C TYR A 105 -0.26 4.66 8.62
N ARG A 106 -0.19 3.70 7.68
CA ARG A 106 -1.30 3.42 6.77
C ARG A 106 -2.56 2.95 7.49
N GLY A 107 -2.42 2.23 8.61
CA GLY A 107 -3.56 1.79 9.40
C GLY A 107 -4.36 2.95 10.02
N PHE A 108 -3.71 4.07 10.32
CA PHE A 108 -4.41 5.28 10.78
C PHE A 108 -4.91 6.17 9.64
N ILE A 109 -4.26 6.15 8.48
CA ILE A 109 -4.63 7.05 7.37
C ILE A 109 -5.68 6.45 6.43
N ASN A 110 -5.70 5.12 6.26
CA ASN A 110 -6.51 4.50 5.22
C ASN A 110 -7.06 3.11 5.58
N THR A 111 -7.69 2.99 6.76
CA THR A 111 -8.50 1.81 7.10
C THR A 111 -9.89 1.97 6.52
N TYR A 112 -10.21 1.22 5.45
CA TYR A 112 -11.54 1.20 4.85
C TYR A 112 -12.19 -0.20 4.90
N PRO A 113 -13.53 -0.26 5.00
CA PRO A 113 -14.45 0.86 5.14
C PRO A 113 -14.34 1.51 6.51
N THR A 114 -14.67 2.81 6.57
CA THR A 114 -14.83 3.50 7.84
C THR A 114 -16.06 2.97 8.58
N ASP A 115 -16.04 3.05 9.90
CA ASP A 115 -17.18 2.78 10.78
C ASP A 115 -17.98 4.09 10.97
N ALA A 116 -18.96 4.30 10.09
CA ALA A 116 -19.81 5.48 10.11
C ALA A 116 -20.61 5.60 11.42
N GLU A 117 -21.11 4.49 11.96
CA GLU A 117 -21.81 4.49 13.25
C GLU A 117 -20.85 4.89 14.39
N GLY A 118 -19.62 4.38 14.36
CA GLY A 118 -18.55 4.78 15.27
C GLY A 118 -18.21 6.27 15.19
N ILE A 119 -18.16 6.85 13.98
CA ILE A 119 -17.96 8.29 13.77
C ILE A 119 -19.11 9.09 14.39
N GLU A 120 -20.37 8.76 14.04
CA GLU A 120 -21.56 9.46 14.56
C GLU A 120 -21.63 9.42 16.09
N ASN A 121 -21.40 8.24 16.68
CA ASN A 121 -21.34 8.08 18.14
C ASN A 121 -20.21 8.90 18.77
N THR A 122 -19.06 8.96 18.09
CA THR A 122 -17.90 9.74 18.56
C THR A 122 -18.20 11.23 18.54
N ILE A 123 -18.79 11.74 17.46
CA ILE A 123 -19.19 13.15 17.32
C ILE A 123 -20.24 13.52 18.37
N ALA A 124 -21.24 12.68 18.59
CA ALA A 124 -22.28 12.90 19.59
C ALA A 124 -21.73 12.94 21.04
N SER A 125 -20.62 12.24 21.29
CA SER A 125 -19.98 12.21 22.62
C SER A 125 -19.07 13.41 22.91
N ASP A 126 -18.65 14.14 21.87
CA ASP A 126 -17.68 15.26 21.92
C ASP A 126 -16.38 14.96 22.70
N SER A 127 -15.98 13.67 22.76
CA SER A 127 -14.81 13.22 23.51
C SER A 127 -14.19 11.99 22.85
N TYR A 128 -13.01 12.16 22.26
CA TYR A 128 -12.28 11.08 21.61
C TYR A 128 -10.77 11.28 21.61
N ASN A 129 -10.06 10.18 21.39
CA ASN A 129 -8.62 10.18 21.14
C ASN A 129 -8.34 9.39 19.85
N LEU A 130 -8.05 10.09 18.75
CA LEU A 130 -7.74 9.48 17.46
C LEU A 130 -6.40 8.73 17.46
N GLU A 131 -5.55 8.90 18.48
CA GLU A 131 -4.29 8.14 18.58
C GLU A 131 -4.48 6.69 19.00
N LEU A 132 -5.66 6.34 19.55
CA LEU A 132 -5.92 4.98 20.01
C LEU A 132 -6.03 4.01 18.82
N PRO A 133 -5.35 2.84 18.86
CA PRO A 133 -5.45 1.84 17.80
C PRO A 133 -6.88 1.34 17.52
N SER A 134 -7.77 1.37 18.51
CA SER A 134 -9.20 1.02 18.35
C SER A 134 -9.96 1.98 17.44
N ASN A 135 -9.43 3.18 17.19
CA ASN A 135 -10.11 4.25 16.46
C ASN A 135 -9.58 4.39 15.02
N ARG A 136 -8.81 3.42 14.53
CA ARG A 136 -8.24 3.45 13.17
C ARG A 136 -9.29 3.49 12.07
N ASN A 137 -10.42 2.83 12.28
CA ASN A 137 -11.55 2.75 11.34
C ASN A 137 -12.54 3.92 11.48
N ILE A 138 -12.24 4.95 12.26
CA ILE A 138 -13.08 6.16 12.36
C ILE A 138 -12.30 7.44 11.99
N GLN A 139 -11.14 7.32 11.35
CA GLN A 139 -10.30 8.45 10.97
C GLN A 139 -9.64 8.24 9.60
N GLY A 140 -8.79 9.19 9.19
CA GLY A 140 -8.11 9.14 7.91
C GLY A 140 -9.02 9.48 6.73
N PHE A 141 -8.56 9.18 5.51
CA PHE A 141 -9.33 9.46 4.29
C PHE A 141 -10.71 8.77 4.27
N PRO A 142 -10.88 7.52 4.75
CA PRO A 142 -12.19 6.88 4.76
C PRO A 142 -13.21 7.60 5.67
N ALA A 143 -12.76 8.22 6.77
CA ALA A 143 -13.64 9.06 7.59
C ALA A 143 -13.97 10.39 6.90
N LEU A 144 -12.99 11.01 6.22
CA LEU A 144 -13.23 12.21 5.41
C LEU A 144 -14.22 11.93 4.27
N ASP A 145 -14.13 10.77 3.62
CA ASP A 145 -15.10 10.32 2.60
C ASP A 145 -16.53 10.35 3.16
N TYR A 146 -16.74 9.75 4.33
CA TYR A 146 -18.05 9.78 5.01
C TYR A 146 -18.48 11.20 5.38
N LEU A 147 -17.59 12.01 5.96
CA LEU A 147 -17.90 13.37 6.40
C LEU A 147 -18.22 14.33 5.24
N LEU A 148 -17.69 14.08 4.04
CA LEU A 148 -17.85 14.94 2.87
C LEU A 148 -18.91 14.44 1.89
N TYR A 149 -19.26 13.16 1.91
CA TYR A 149 -20.16 12.56 0.92
C TYR A 149 -21.23 11.63 1.53
N GLY A 150 -21.04 11.13 2.75
CA GLY A 150 -21.89 10.11 3.37
C GLY A 150 -22.86 10.59 4.45
N LEU A 151 -22.73 11.83 4.95
CA LEU A 151 -23.61 12.37 6.00
C LEU A 151 -25.02 12.74 5.50
N ALA A 152 -25.19 12.98 4.20
CA ALA A 152 -26.45 13.42 3.62
C ALA A 152 -26.55 13.07 2.12
N GLU A 153 -27.78 12.99 1.61
CA GLU A 153 -28.06 12.64 0.21
C GLU A 153 -27.83 13.79 -0.77
N SER A 154 -27.77 15.03 -0.29
CA SER A 154 -27.58 16.22 -1.10
C SER A 154 -26.66 17.24 -0.42
N ASP A 155 -25.97 18.06 -1.24
CA ASP A 155 -25.08 19.11 -0.72
C ASP A 155 -25.83 20.13 0.16
N ALA A 156 -27.09 20.45 -0.15
CA ALA A 156 -27.89 21.35 0.68
C ALA A 156 -28.13 20.79 2.09
N GLU A 157 -28.39 19.49 2.20
CA GLU A 157 -28.57 18.81 3.49
C GLU A 157 -27.23 18.63 4.22
N LEU A 158 -26.14 18.32 3.49
CA LEU A 158 -24.79 18.26 4.06
C LEU A 158 -24.38 19.60 4.65
N LEU A 159 -24.61 20.70 3.92
CA LEU A 159 -24.36 22.05 4.41
C LEU A 159 -25.21 22.36 5.66
N ALA A 160 -26.45 21.85 5.73
CA ALA A 160 -27.26 21.99 6.93
C ALA A 160 -26.65 21.25 8.14
N VAL A 161 -26.01 20.09 7.95
CA VAL A 161 -25.25 19.39 9.00
C VAL A 161 -24.15 20.29 9.57
N TYR A 162 -23.41 20.99 8.72
CA TYR A 162 -22.32 21.87 9.16
C TYR A 162 -22.75 23.28 9.56
N SER A 163 -24.01 23.69 9.40
CA SER A 163 -24.42 25.08 9.67
C SER A 163 -25.55 25.24 10.70
N THR A 164 -26.58 24.39 10.63
CA THR A 164 -27.82 24.57 11.40
C THR A 164 -28.16 23.39 12.31
N ASN A 165 -27.50 22.25 12.12
CA ASN A 165 -27.63 21.10 13.00
C ASN A 165 -27.20 21.47 14.44
N PRO A 166 -27.93 21.03 15.48
CA PRO A 166 -27.53 21.25 16.87
C PRO A 166 -26.10 20.79 17.21
N ASN A 167 -25.57 19.78 16.51
CA ASN A 167 -24.23 19.25 16.65
C ASN A 167 -23.24 19.78 15.61
N ALA A 168 -23.58 20.84 14.86
CA ALA A 168 -22.75 21.36 13.76
C ALA A 168 -21.30 21.64 14.19
N ASP A 169 -21.09 22.23 15.37
CA ASP A 169 -19.75 22.50 15.89
C ASP A 169 -18.96 21.20 16.16
N ALA A 170 -19.62 20.13 16.60
CA ALA A 170 -18.97 18.83 16.81
C ALA A 170 -18.55 18.18 15.48
N TYR A 171 -19.38 18.26 14.43
CA TYR A 171 -19.01 17.79 13.08
C TYR A 171 -17.82 18.59 12.52
N LYS A 172 -17.85 19.92 12.66
CA LYS A 172 -16.76 20.80 12.25
C LYS A 172 -15.45 20.44 12.94
N ASN A 173 -15.47 20.32 14.27
CA ASN A 173 -14.31 19.95 15.07
C ASN A 173 -13.76 18.58 14.68
N TYR A 174 -14.65 17.60 14.43
CA TYR A 174 -14.23 16.27 14.01
C TYR A 174 -13.55 16.28 12.65
N LEU A 175 -14.13 16.97 11.66
CA LEU A 175 -13.54 17.14 10.33
C LEU A 175 -12.14 17.76 10.39
N THR A 176 -11.96 18.84 11.16
CA THR A 176 -10.65 19.49 11.33
C THR A 176 -9.66 18.61 12.11
N ASN A 177 -10.12 17.86 13.11
CA ASN A 177 -9.26 16.98 13.89
C ASN A 177 -8.78 15.77 13.09
N VAL A 178 -9.63 15.23 12.19
CA VAL A 178 -9.22 14.15 11.29
C VAL A 178 -8.17 14.64 10.29
N SER A 179 -8.36 15.79 9.64
CA SER A 179 -7.36 16.32 8.70
C SER A 179 -6.05 16.72 9.39
N GLN A 180 -6.13 17.32 10.59
CA GLN A 180 -4.96 17.57 11.43
C GLN A 180 -4.22 16.28 11.81
N ARG A 181 -4.95 15.21 12.13
CA ARG A 181 -4.34 13.91 12.48
C ARG A 181 -3.53 13.32 11.33
N ILE A 182 -4.01 13.43 10.09
CA ILE A 182 -3.25 13.01 8.90
C ILE A 182 -1.99 13.87 8.76
N LEU A 183 -2.10 15.19 8.98
CA LEU A 183 -0.97 16.13 8.89
C LEU A 183 0.12 15.82 9.92
N ASP A 184 -0.27 15.57 11.17
CA ASP A 184 0.65 15.29 12.27
C ASP A 184 1.37 13.96 12.10
N LEU A 185 0.64 12.91 11.69
CA LEU A 185 1.23 11.59 11.42
C LEU A 185 2.24 11.65 10.27
N THR A 186 1.87 12.33 9.18
CA THR A 186 2.74 12.49 8.01
C THR A 186 3.98 13.30 8.36
N GLY A 187 3.81 14.39 9.13
CA GLY A 187 4.89 15.23 9.59
C GLY A 187 5.87 14.48 10.50
N ALA A 188 5.36 13.63 11.40
CA ALA A 188 6.20 12.79 12.26
C ALA A 188 7.04 11.79 11.46
N VAL A 189 6.43 11.08 10.49
CA VAL A 189 7.13 10.13 9.62
C VAL A 189 8.19 10.83 8.78
N LEU A 190 7.83 11.95 8.13
CA LEU A 190 8.76 12.74 7.31
C LEU A 190 9.92 13.32 8.14
N THR A 191 9.65 13.75 9.38
CA THR A 191 10.68 14.25 10.30
C THR A 191 11.71 13.18 10.62
N GLU A 192 11.28 11.97 10.94
CA GLU A 192 12.20 10.86 11.23
C GLU A 192 13.05 10.48 10.00
N TRP A 193 12.44 10.47 8.80
CA TRP A 193 13.15 10.28 7.54
C TRP A 193 14.23 11.34 7.31
N ASN A 194 13.90 12.62 7.45
CA ASN A 194 14.84 13.73 7.27
C ASN A 194 15.93 13.81 8.36
N ASN A 195 15.69 13.19 9.51
CA ASN A 195 16.65 13.08 10.60
C ASN A 195 17.52 11.82 10.43
N ASN A 196 17.45 10.88 11.37
CA ASN A 196 18.41 9.77 11.47
C ASN A 196 17.97 8.53 10.68
N TYR A 197 16.70 8.41 10.31
CA TYR A 197 16.21 7.16 9.73
C TYR A 197 16.73 6.94 8.32
N ARG A 198 16.87 7.99 7.50
CA ARG A 198 17.48 7.89 6.17
C ARG A 198 18.87 7.24 6.21
N ASP A 199 19.74 7.67 7.12
CA ASP A 199 21.08 7.08 7.27
C ASP A 199 21.04 5.66 7.82
N THR A 200 20.12 5.36 8.73
CA THR A 200 19.90 3.98 9.22
C THR A 200 19.49 3.07 8.06
N PHE A 201 18.59 3.53 7.21
CA PHE A 201 18.08 2.81 6.06
C PHE A 201 19.17 2.57 5.01
N VAL A 202 19.89 3.61 4.57
CA VAL A 202 20.85 3.47 3.46
C VAL A 202 22.13 2.72 3.84
N ASN A 203 22.53 2.74 5.11
CA ASN A 203 23.75 2.06 5.57
C ASN A 203 23.52 0.58 5.91
N ASN A 204 22.26 0.15 6.05
CA ASN A 204 21.92 -1.23 6.38
C ASN A 204 21.75 -2.09 5.11
N THR A 205 22.87 -2.34 4.43
CA THR A 205 22.93 -3.04 3.15
C THR A 205 22.99 -4.56 3.26
N SER A 206 22.81 -5.14 4.46
CA SER A 206 22.98 -6.57 4.69
C SER A 206 22.02 -7.40 3.84
N SER A 207 22.50 -8.51 3.27
CA SER A 207 21.65 -9.49 2.58
C SER A 207 21.06 -10.48 3.59
N SER A 208 20.11 -10.00 4.38
CA SER A 208 19.42 -10.75 5.42
C SER A 208 18.06 -10.14 5.68
N ASN A 209 17.17 -10.86 6.35
CA ASN A 209 15.85 -10.37 6.80
C ASN A 209 15.87 -9.10 7.67
N THR A 210 17.04 -8.65 8.14
CA THR A 210 17.21 -7.40 8.87
C THR A 210 17.70 -6.24 7.99
N GLY A 211 18.18 -6.52 6.79
CA GLY A 211 18.70 -5.53 5.84
C GLY A 211 17.60 -4.72 5.19
N SER A 212 17.90 -3.47 4.83
CA SER A 212 16.89 -2.55 4.32
C SER A 212 16.28 -3.00 3.01
N VAL A 213 17.06 -3.59 2.10
CA VAL A 213 16.51 -4.11 0.83
C VAL A 213 15.58 -5.28 1.10
N ASP A 214 16.00 -6.30 1.85
CA ASP A 214 15.19 -7.49 2.15
C ASP A 214 13.87 -7.13 2.85
N ARG A 215 13.93 -6.29 3.89
CA ARG A 215 12.75 -5.82 4.62
C ARG A 215 11.81 -5.04 3.72
N PHE A 216 12.34 -4.02 3.04
CA PHE A 216 11.52 -3.19 2.18
C PHE A 216 10.93 -3.96 1.00
N THR A 217 11.65 -4.95 0.46
CA THR A 217 11.14 -5.81 -0.61
C THR A 217 9.93 -6.61 -0.14
N ASN A 218 10.01 -7.21 1.05
CA ASN A 218 8.87 -7.91 1.63
C ASN A 218 7.69 -6.95 1.87
N ASP A 219 7.92 -5.78 2.49
CA ASP A 219 6.87 -4.77 2.74
C ASP A 219 6.21 -4.27 1.44
N PHE A 220 7.01 -4.06 0.39
CA PHE A 220 6.54 -3.67 -0.94
C PHE A 220 5.63 -4.74 -1.56
N ILE A 221 6.00 -6.01 -1.46
CA ILE A 221 5.18 -7.12 -1.98
C ILE A 221 3.91 -7.27 -1.14
N ILE A 222 3.99 -7.17 0.20
CA ILE A 222 2.81 -7.15 1.08
C ILE A 222 1.87 -6.03 0.67
N TYR A 223 2.40 -4.84 0.37
CA TYR A 223 1.57 -3.72 -0.09
C TYR A 223 0.81 -4.05 -1.37
N TYR A 224 1.53 -4.52 -2.39
CA TYR A 224 0.94 -4.86 -3.67
C TYR A 224 -0.10 -5.98 -3.55
N GLU A 225 0.22 -7.04 -2.80
CA GLU A 225 -0.64 -8.19 -2.59
C GLU A 225 -1.90 -7.84 -1.79
N LYS A 226 -1.72 -7.23 -0.62
CA LYS A 226 -2.77 -7.08 0.39
C LYS A 226 -3.58 -5.81 0.25
N TYR A 227 -2.91 -4.68 0.02
CA TYR A 227 -3.57 -3.37 0.06
C TYR A 227 -3.98 -2.89 -1.31
N LEU A 228 -3.21 -3.20 -2.35
CA LEU A 228 -3.56 -2.88 -3.73
C LEU A 228 -4.48 -3.96 -4.33
N ARG A 229 -3.98 -5.18 -4.57
CA ARG A 229 -4.75 -6.24 -5.24
C ARG A 229 -5.94 -6.70 -4.40
N SER A 230 -5.71 -7.19 -3.18
CA SER A 230 -6.79 -7.73 -2.35
C SER A 230 -7.71 -6.64 -1.83
N GLY A 231 -7.18 -5.56 -1.25
CA GLY A 231 -7.95 -4.48 -0.65
C GLY A 231 -8.86 -3.74 -1.64
N LYS A 232 -8.29 -3.24 -2.74
CA LYS A 232 -9.03 -2.39 -3.68
C LYS A 232 -9.89 -3.17 -4.68
N VAL A 233 -9.54 -4.43 -4.98
CA VAL A 233 -10.20 -5.22 -6.03
C VAL A 233 -10.75 -6.55 -5.48
N GLY A 234 -9.88 -7.40 -4.93
CA GLY A 234 -10.23 -8.79 -4.61
C GLY A 234 -11.34 -8.94 -3.56
N ILE A 235 -11.24 -8.23 -2.44
CA ILE A 235 -12.22 -8.28 -1.34
C ILE A 235 -13.58 -7.73 -1.81
N PRO A 236 -13.67 -6.52 -2.42
CA PRO A 236 -14.93 -6.02 -2.94
C PRO A 236 -15.58 -6.92 -3.99
N ALA A 237 -14.77 -7.49 -4.89
CA ALA A 237 -15.25 -8.38 -5.96
C ALA A 237 -15.61 -9.80 -5.48
N GLY A 238 -15.28 -10.15 -4.23
CA GLY A 238 -15.51 -11.49 -3.69
C GLY A 238 -14.56 -12.56 -4.24
N ALA A 239 -13.36 -12.17 -4.70
CA ALA A 239 -12.39 -13.10 -5.31
C ALA A 239 -11.96 -14.24 -4.37
N PHE A 240 -11.95 -13.99 -3.06
CA PHE A 240 -11.56 -14.97 -2.04
C PHE A 240 -12.75 -15.73 -1.45
N SER A 241 -13.86 -15.03 -1.20
CA SER A 241 -15.03 -15.57 -0.49
C SER A 241 -16.12 -16.12 -1.40
N GLY A 242 -16.04 -15.85 -2.72
CA GLY A 242 -17.13 -16.08 -3.68
C GLY A 242 -18.36 -15.18 -3.47
N THR A 243 -18.30 -14.25 -2.51
CA THR A 243 -19.39 -13.33 -2.17
C THR A 243 -18.91 -11.90 -2.32
N VAL A 244 -19.57 -11.13 -3.21
CA VAL A 244 -19.26 -9.71 -3.42
C VAL A 244 -19.46 -8.90 -2.14
N GLN A 245 -18.60 -7.92 -1.92
CA GLN A 245 -18.67 -6.99 -0.79
C GLN A 245 -18.53 -5.53 -1.27
N PRO A 246 -19.54 -4.97 -1.97
CA PRO A 246 -19.43 -3.62 -2.54
C PRO A 246 -19.16 -2.52 -1.51
N THR A 247 -19.58 -2.72 -0.26
CA THR A 247 -19.32 -1.80 0.86
C THR A 247 -17.86 -1.76 1.31
N LYS A 248 -17.00 -2.63 0.74
CA LYS A 248 -15.55 -2.65 0.99
C LYS A 248 -14.75 -1.89 -0.07
N VAL A 249 -15.41 -1.31 -1.09
CA VAL A 249 -14.75 -0.43 -2.06
C VAL A 249 -14.15 0.78 -1.32
N GLU A 250 -12.90 1.09 -1.62
CA GLU A 250 -12.25 2.33 -1.14
C GLU A 250 -12.94 3.55 -1.76
N SER A 251 -13.15 4.61 -0.98
CA SER A 251 -14.01 5.75 -1.36
C SER A 251 -15.47 5.35 -1.57
N TYR A 252 -16.03 4.55 -0.63
CA TYR A 252 -17.40 4.03 -0.71
C TYR A 252 -18.47 5.11 -0.84
N TYR A 253 -18.32 6.26 -0.18
CA TYR A 253 -19.30 7.35 -0.21
C TYR A 253 -19.14 8.28 -1.42
N HIS A 254 -17.95 8.31 -2.02
CA HIS A 254 -17.72 8.90 -3.35
C HIS A 254 -17.20 7.82 -4.33
N PRO A 255 -18.06 6.88 -4.76
CA PRO A 255 -17.59 5.67 -5.43
C PRO A 255 -16.99 5.93 -6.81
N SER A 256 -17.36 7.00 -7.51
CA SER A 256 -16.78 7.38 -8.81
C SER A 256 -15.28 7.73 -8.79
N PHE A 257 -14.68 7.87 -7.60
CA PHE A 257 -13.25 8.12 -7.41
C PHE A 257 -12.42 6.84 -7.17
N SER A 258 -13.10 5.72 -6.87
CA SER A 258 -12.45 4.46 -6.51
C SER A 258 -11.53 3.89 -7.60
N LYS A 259 -11.89 3.99 -8.89
CA LYS A 259 -11.01 3.57 -10.00
C LYS A 259 -9.75 4.43 -10.09
N GLU A 260 -9.85 5.73 -9.81
CA GLU A 260 -8.71 6.64 -9.87
C GLU A 260 -7.70 6.31 -8.77
N LEU A 261 -8.16 6.07 -7.54
CA LEU A 261 -7.34 5.60 -6.43
C LEU A 261 -6.65 4.25 -6.71
N LEU A 262 -7.30 3.34 -7.44
CA LEU A 262 -6.69 2.07 -7.86
C LEU A 262 -5.60 2.28 -8.91
N LYS A 263 -5.89 3.10 -9.92
CA LYS A 263 -4.94 3.42 -10.98
C LYS A 263 -3.71 4.13 -10.44
N GLU A 264 -3.89 5.08 -9.53
CA GLU A 264 -2.79 5.85 -8.94
C GLU A 264 -1.90 4.97 -8.05
N ALA A 265 -2.49 4.05 -7.28
CA ALA A 265 -1.73 3.07 -6.50
C ALA A 265 -0.87 2.15 -7.38
N LEU A 266 -1.40 1.70 -8.51
CA LEU A 266 -0.63 0.87 -9.46
C LEU A 266 0.50 1.66 -10.11
N LEU A 267 0.25 2.93 -10.46
CA LEU A 267 1.25 3.83 -11.03
C LEU A 267 2.39 4.08 -10.05
N ALA A 268 2.06 4.40 -8.80
CA ALA A 268 3.04 4.58 -7.75
C ALA A 268 3.92 3.33 -7.56
N THR A 269 3.31 2.15 -7.54
CA THR A 269 4.02 0.86 -7.45
C THR A 269 4.97 0.65 -8.62
N GLN A 270 4.50 0.83 -9.86
CA GLN A 270 5.31 0.63 -11.05
C GLN A 270 6.46 1.64 -11.12
N ASN A 271 6.21 2.90 -10.80
CA ASN A 271 7.23 3.95 -10.76
C ASN A 271 8.32 3.60 -9.74
N PHE A 272 7.95 3.14 -8.55
CA PHE A 272 8.92 2.70 -7.55
C PHE A 272 9.76 1.52 -8.06
N PHE A 273 9.12 0.48 -8.61
CA PHE A 273 9.80 -0.69 -9.19
C PHE A 273 10.86 -0.28 -10.23
N ASN A 274 10.53 0.71 -11.04
CA ASN A 274 11.40 1.23 -12.10
C ASN A 274 12.42 2.27 -11.62
N GLY A 275 12.33 2.78 -10.40
CA GLY A 275 13.19 3.86 -9.89
C GLY A 275 12.86 5.23 -10.50
N GLN A 276 11.61 5.40 -10.94
CA GLN A 276 11.15 6.62 -11.58
C GLN A 276 10.68 7.62 -10.51
N SER A 277 11.38 8.76 -10.45
CA SER A 277 11.01 9.88 -9.57
C SER A 277 10.20 10.93 -10.33
N ALA A 278 9.30 11.62 -9.65
CA ALA A 278 8.54 12.71 -10.22
C ALA A 278 9.50 13.82 -10.71
N GLY A 279 9.42 14.18 -12.00
CA GLY A 279 10.19 15.28 -12.58
C GLY A 279 11.58 14.93 -13.12
N ASN A 280 12.05 13.69 -12.99
CA ASN A 280 13.30 13.24 -13.62
C ASN A 280 13.05 12.46 -14.91
N SER A 281 13.83 12.76 -15.94
CA SER A 281 13.80 12.05 -17.23
C SER A 281 14.57 10.73 -17.23
N THR A 282 15.23 10.39 -16.12
CA THR A 282 16.10 9.21 -16.01
C THR A 282 15.78 8.47 -14.74
N ASN A 283 15.60 7.16 -14.87
CA ASN A 283 15.34 6.27 -13.76
C ASN A 283 16.62 6.06 -12.93
N GLY A 284 16.49 6.10 -11.61
CA GLY A 284 17.58 5.77 -10.69
C GLY A 284 17.69 4.27 -10.42
N ALA A 285 18.66 3.89 -9.59
CA ALA A 285 18.84 2.50 -9.15
C ALA A 285 17.58 1.98 -8.43
N SER A 286 17.14 0.79 -8.82
CA SER A 286 15.83 0.22 -8.51
C SER A 286 15.79 -1.30 -8.61
N PHE A 287 14.66 -1.90 -8.26
CA PHE A 287 14.42 -3.34 -8.49
C PHE A 287 14.65 -3.72 -9.94
N LYS A 288 14.13 -2.92 -10.89
CA LYS A 288 14.37 -3.15 -12.32
C LYS A 288 15.87 -3.24 -12.63
N THR A 289 16.65 -2.23 -12.23
CA THR A 289 18.08 -2.21 -12.52
C THR A 289 18.87 -3.33 -11.83
N TYR A 290 18.42 -3.77 -10.65
CA TYR A 290 19.04 -4.87 -9.93
C TYR A 290 18.76 -6.22 -10.63
N LEU A 291 17.52 -6.46 -11.03
CA LEU A 291 17.16 -7.64 -11.83
C LEU A 291 17.88 -7.67 -13.19
N ASP A 292 18.02 -6.51 -13.85
CA ASP A 292 18.77 -6.38 -15.09
C ASP A 292 20.27 -6.68 -14.87
N TYR A 293 20.85 -6.20 -13.77
CA TYR A 293 22.25 -6.46 -13.41
C TYR A 293 22.51 -7.95 -13.16
N LEU A 294 21.57 -8.63 -12.51
CA LEU A 294 21.64 -10.07 -12.25
C LEU A 294 21.38 -10.93 -13.50
N ASP A 295 21.04 -10.31 -14.65
CA ASP A 295 20.61 -11.00 -15.87
C ASP A 295 19.53 -12.04 -15.55
N SER A 296 18.56 -11.65 -14.71
CA SER A 296 17.51 -12.55 -14.24
C SER A 296 16.52 -12.85 -15.37
N MET A 297 16.46 -14.11 -15.79
CA MET A 297 15.64 -14.56 -16.92
C MET A 297 14.52 -15.49 -16.47
N LYS A 298 13.35 -15.35 -17.09
CA LYS A 298 12.23 -16.29 -16.98
C LYS A 298 11.62 -16.52 -18.35
N ASP A 299 11.41 -17.78 -18.70
CA ASP A 299 10.82 -18.20 -19.99
C ASP A 299 11.50 -17.59 -21.24
N GLY A 300 12.81 -17.30 -21.14
CA GLY A 300 13.59 -16.72 -22.24
C GLY A 300 13.56 -15.18 -22.34
N GLU A 301 12.89 -14.50 -21.40
CA GLU A 301 12.79 -13.05 -21.33
C GLU A 301 13.35 -12.51 -20.01
N GLN A 302 13.74 -11.23 -19.98
CA GLN A 302 14.18 -10.57 -18.75
C GLN A 302 13.03 -10.47 -17.76
N LEU A 303 13.26 -10.90 -16.52
CA LEU A 303 12.25 -10.89 -15.46
C LEU A 303 11.70 -9.48 -15.21
N SER A 304 12.56 -8.46 -15.27
CA SER A 304 12.19 -7.06 -15.11
C SER A 304 11.24 -6.56 -16.21
N SER A 305 11.37 -7.08 -17.44
CA SER A 305 10.47 -6.80 -18.56
C SER A 305 9.12 -7.50 -18.35
N LEU A 306 9.14 -8.78 -17.98
CA LEU A 306 7.91 -9.54 -17.67
C LEU A 306 7.08 -8.88 -16.56
N ILE A 307 7.72 -8.40 -15.49
CA ILE A 307 7.05 -7.68 -14.40
C ILE A 307 6.40 -6.39 -14.92
N ASN A 308 7.10 -5.61 -15.75
CA ASN A 308 6.53 -4.40 -16.35
C ASN A 308 5.37 -4.69 -17.30
N ASP A 309 5.43 -5.78 -18.06
CA ASP A 309 4.32 -6.21 -18.92
C ASP A 309 3.08 -6.60 -18.09
N ARG A 310 3.27 -7.18 -16.90
CA ARG A 310 2.15 -7.46 -15.98
C ARG A 310 1.56 -6.21 -15.35
N PHE A 311 2.38 -5.19 -15.05
CA PHE A 311 1.87 -3.86 -14.68
C PHE A 311 1.02 -3.26 -15.80
N GLU A 312 1.50 -3.28 -17.05
CA GLU A 312 0.78 -2.74 -18.20
C GLU A 312 -0.54 -3.49 -18.47
N ASN A 313 -0.53 -4.82 -18.41
CA ASN A 313 -1.77 -5.61 -18.51
C ASN A 313 -2.78 -5.25 -17.40
N SER A 314 -2.31 -5.01 -16.19
CA SER A 314 -3.16 -4.58 -15.08
C SER A 314 -3.77 -3.19 -15.33
N PHE A 315 -2.99 -2.24 -15.87
CA PHE A 315 -3.52 -0.95 -16.30
C PHE A 315 -4.59 -1.06 -17.38
N GLN A 316 -4.39 -1.92 -18.38
CA GLN A 316 -5.36 -2.16 -19.43
C GLN A 316 -6.69 -2.65 -18.83
N LYS A 317 -6.65 -3.60 -17.90
CA LYS A 317 -7.84 -4.08 -17.19
C LYS A 317 -8.51 -3.03 -16.33
N ILE A 318 -7.75 -2.24 -15.57
CA ILE A 318 -8.30 -1.12 -14.78
C ILE A 318 -8.98 -0.08 -15.67
N ASN A 319 -8.41 0.22 -16.85
CA ASN A 319 -8.99 1.19 -17.77
C ASN A 319 -10.35 0.73 -18.34
N GLU A 320 -10.62 -0.57 -18.42
CA GLU A 320 -11.90 -1.17 -18.87
C GLU A 320 -13.03 -1.12 -17.82
N LEU A 321 -12.71 -0.78 -16.57
CA LEU A 321 -13.66 -0.65 -15.47
C LEU A 321 -14.43 0.68 -15.51
N ASP A 322 -15.63 0.68 -14.95
CA ASP A 322 -16.37 1.89 -14.60
C ASP A 322 -15.56 2.76 -13.62
N ALA A 323 -15.80 4.07 -13.63
CA ALA A 323 -15.20 4.99 -12.65
C ALA A 323 -15.58 4.60 -11.21
N SER A 324 -16.81 4.13 -11.04
CA SER A 324 -17.33 3.58 -9.80
C SER A 324 -17.10 2.07 -9.74
N LEU A 325 -16.12 1.63 -8.95
CA LEU A 325 -15.89 0.20 -8.71
C LEU A 325 -17.09 -0.45 -8.01
N LEU A 326 -17.85 0.30 -7.21
CA LEU A 326 -19.11 -0.14 -6.63
C LEU A 326 -20.12 -0.48 -7.74
N GLN A 327 -20.35 0.44 -8.68
CA GLN A 327 -21.23 0.22 -9.82
C GLN A 327 -20.71 -0.89 -10.74
N GLN A 328 -19.39 -1.01 -10.91
CA GLN A 328 -18.76 -2.06 -11.69
C GLN A 328 -19.08 -3.45 -11.13
N ILE A 329 -19.03 -3.64 -9.81
CA ILE A 329 -19.39 -4.90 -9.15
C ILE A 329 -20.86 -5.26 -9.40
N GLU A 330 -21.76 -4.28 -9.31
CA GLU A 330 -23.20 -4.51 -9.50
C GLU A 330 -23.58 -4.82 -10.95
N THR A 331 -22.89 -4.19 -11.90
CA THR A 331 -23.24 -4.26 -13.32
C THR A 331 -22.50 -5.37 -14.07
N ASP A 332 -21.20 -5.57 -13.79
CA ASP A 332 -20.36 -6.59 -14.43
C ASP A 332 -19.13 -6.93 -13.56
N ASN A 333 -19.34 -7.68 -12.48
CA ASN A 333 -18.26 -8.08 -11.57
C ASN A 333 -17.16 -8.92 -12.25
N ASN A 334 -17.42 -9.53 -13.42
CA ASN A 334 -16.39 -10.32 -14.11
C ASN A 334 -15.18 -9.46 -14.47
N LYS A 335 -15.37 -8.18 -14.84
CA LYS A 335 -14.24 -7.28 -15.11
C LYS A 335 -13.40 -6.98 -13.87
N MET A 336 -14.02 -6.94 -12.68
CA MET A 336 -13.27 -6.83 -11.42
C MET A 336 -12.41 -8.06 -11.18
N LEU A 337 -12.97 -9.26 -11.43
CA LEU A 337 -12.23 -10.52 -11.31
C LEU A 337 -11.10 -10.63 -12.34
N GLU A 338 -11.33 -10.21 -13.58
CA GLU A 338 -10.27 -10.14 -14.60
C GLU A 338 -9.15 -9.16 -14.22
N THR A 339 -9.51 -8.02 -13.61
CA THR A 339 -8.52 -7.06 -13.07
C THR A 339 -7.74 -7.66 -11.91
N PHE A 340 -8.41 -8.39 -11.02
CA PHE A 340 -7.78 -9.12 -9.93
C PHE A 340 -6.79 -10.16 -10.46
N ASP A 341 -7.17 -10.95 -11.46
CA ASP A 341 -6.30 -11.96 -12.07
C ASP A 341 -5.07 -11.34 -12.74
N ALA A 342 -5.24 -10.19 -13.42
CA ALA A 342 -4.13 -9.44 -13.99
C ALA A 342 -3.13 -8.98 -12.90
N LEU A 343 -3.63 -8.41 -11.80
CA LEU A 343 -2.81 -8.02 -10.66
C LEU A 343 -2.14 -9.23 -10.00
N GLN A 344 -2.88 -10.33 -9.83
CA GLN A 344 -2.40 -11.59 -9.24
C GLN A 344 -1.25 -12.19 -10.05
N SER A 345 -1.30 -12.12 -11.37
CA SER A 345 -0.23 -12.64 -12.21
C SER A 345 1.11 -11.94 -11.95
N ASN A 346 1.08 -10.67 -11.52
CA ASN A 346 2.29 -9.95 -11.13
C ASN A 346 2.76 -10.30 -9.71
N VAL A 347 1.83 -10.60 -8.78
CA VAL A 347 2.18 -11.10 -7.43
C VAL A 347 3.10 -12.32 -7.55
N ILE A 348 2.81 -13.22 -8.49
CA ILE A 348 3.64 -14.42 -8.73
C ILE A 348 5.08 -14.02 -9.08
N LEU A 349 5.26 -13.09 -10.03
CA LEU A 349 6.60 -12.65 -10.45
C LEU A 349 7.34 -11.89 -9.34
N LEU A 350 6.65 -11.03 -8.60
CA LEU A 350 7.23 -10.24 -7.52
C LEU A 350 7.60 -11.12 -6.31
N LYS A 351 6.71 -12.03 -5.91
CA LYS A 351 6.88 -12.84 -4.69
C LYS A 351 7.78 -14.06 -4.90
N ILE A 352 7.69 -14.72 -6.05
CA ILE A 352 8.44 -15.96 -6.28
C ILE A 352 9.74 -15.64 -7.00
N ASP A 353 9.63 -15.11 -8.23
CA ASP A 353 10.77 -15.00 -9.11
C ASP A 353 11.73 -13.87 -8.70
N MET A 354 11.20 -12.69 -8.34
CA MET A 354 12.03 -11.57 -7.91
C MET A 354 12.70 -11.84 -6.56
N LEU A 355 11.99 -12.39 -5.56
CA LEU A 355 12.64 -12.75 -4.29
C LEU A 355 13.73 -13.81 -4.49
N GLN A 356 13.47 -14.83 -5.33
CA GLN A 356 14.49 -15.83 -5.67
C GLN A 356 15.70 -15.19 -6.37
N ALA A 357 15.49 -14.33 -7.36
CA ALA A 357 16.56 -13.64 -8.08
C ALA A 357 17.42 -12.79 -7.14
N LEU A 358 16.79 -12.05 -6.24
CA LEU A 358 17.46 -11.18 -5.27
C LEU A 358 18.05 -11.94 -4.06
N SER A 359 17.87 -13.27 -4.00
CA SER A 359 18.26 -14.11 -2.85
C SER A 359 17.65 -13.64 -1.52
N ILE A 360 16.41 -13.13 -1.57
CA ILE A 360 15.64 -12.64 -0.41
C ILE A 360 14.65 -13.74 0.01
N SER A 361 14.54 -13.98 1.32
CA SER A 361 13.53 -14.88 1.88
C SER A 361 12.23 -14.14 2.17
N VAL A 362 11.10 -14.81 1.95
CA VAL A 362 9.79 -14.35 2.42
C VAL A 362 9.78 -14.33 3.95
N ASP A 363 9.41 -13.21 4.56
CA ASP A 363 9.34 -13.06 6.02
C ASP A 363 7.92 -12.83 6.57
N TYR A 364 6.92 -12.89 5.69
CA TYR A 364 5.50 -12.74 6.03
C TYR A 364 4.66 -13.94 5.58
N VAL A 365 3.56 -14.17 6.28
CA VAL A 365 2.60 -15.22 5.94
C VAL A 365 1.63 -14.68 4.88
N ASP A 366 1.31 -15.49 3.87
CA ASP A 366 0.28 -15.18 2.88
C ASP A 366 -0.99 -14.67 3.54
N SER A 367 -1.51 -13.56 3.03
CA SER A 367 -2.64 -12.86 3.64
C SER A 367 -3.95 -13.07 2.87
N ASP A 368 -4.01 -14.12 2.06
CA ASP A 368 -5.15 -14.51 1.20
C ASP A 368 -6.43 -14.88 1.97
N GLY A 369 -6.42 -14.76 3.30
CA GLY A 369 -7.62 -14.85 4.13
C GLY A 369 -7.86 -16.22 4.77
N ASP A 370 -6.80 -17.00 5.02
CA ASP A 370 -6.81 -18.12 5.97
C ASP A 370 -6.45 -17.68 7.40
#